data_AF-A0A968MNA3-F1
#
_entry.id   AF-A0A968MNA3-F1
#
_cell.length_a   1.000
_cell.length_b   1.000
_cell.length_c   1.000
_cell.angle_alpha   90.00
_cell.angle_beta   90.00
_cell.angle_gamma   90.00
#
_symmetry.space_group_name_H-M   'P 1'
#
loop_
_entity.id
_entity.type
_entity.pdbx_description
1 polymer ?
#
loop_
_entity_poly.entity_id
_entity_poly.type
_entity_poly.pdbx_seq_one_letter_code
_entity_poly.pdbx_strand_id
1 'polypeptide(L)' 'MVRDRNQRVVGIVTLEDIIEELIGEIDDEYDRSPATIQKVAPGLWHFGGGTLWTDAARVLRIQDYDVLPADHDLDGRYDL' A
#
# COMPACT_ATOMS: atom_id res chain seq x y z
N MET A 1 7.07 -17.02 -15.05
CA MET A 1 5.89 -17.24 -15.93
C MET A 1 5.27 -18.58 -15.57
N VAL A 2 4.01 -18.56 -15.15
CA VAL A 2 3.27 -19.73 -14.66
C VAL A 2 2.36 -20.24 -15.76
N ARG A 3 2.30 -21.57 -15.93
CA ARG A 3 1.46 -22.24 -16.93
C ARG A 3 0.55 -23.28 -16.29
N ASP A 4 -0.66 -23.42 -16.83
CA ASP A 4 -1.54 -24.54 -16.48
C ASP A 4 -1.07 -25.86 -17.13
N ARG A 5 -1.77 -26.96 -16.80
CA ARG A 5 -1.53 -28.28 -17.40
C ARG A 5 -1.68 -28.28 -18.93
N ASN A 6 -2.44 -27.33 -19.48
CA ASN A 6 -2.74 -27.20 -20.89
C ASN A 6 -1.79 -26.20 -21.59
N GLN A 7 -0.66 -25.86 -20.95
CA GLN A 7 0.38 -24.96 -21.45
C GLN A 7 -0.07 -23.51 -21.67
N ARG A 8 -1.24 -23.12 -21.15
CA ARG A 8 -1.72 -21.74 -21.18
C ARG A 8 -1.01 -20.92 -20.13
N VAL A 9 -0.71 -19.68 -20.49
CA VAL A 9 -0.17 -18.70 -19.56
C VAL A 9 -1.27 -18.33 -18.58
N VAL A 10 -1.05 -18.60 -17.30
CA VAL A 10 -1.98 -18.20 -16.23
C VAL A 10 -1.46 -17.04 -15.40
N GLY A 11 -0.16 -16.72 -15.52
CA GLY A 11 0.40 -15.55 -14.87
C GLY A 11 1.92 -15.44 -14.99
N ILE A 12 2.46 -14.47 -14.28
CA ILE A 12 3.88 -14.29 -14.02
C ILE A 12 4.07 -14.23 -12.50
N VAL A 13 5.24 -14.65 -12.05
CA VAL A 13 5.70 -14.54 -10.66
C VAL A 13 7.11 -13.99 -10.75
N THR A 14 7.43 -13.01 -9.92
CA THR A 14 8.76 -12.40 -9.81
C THR A 14 9.52 -13.00 -8.64
N LEU A 15 10.79 -12.64 -8.50
CA LEU A 15 11.57 -13.06 -7.34
C LEU A 15 11.09 -12.36 -6.06
N GLU A 16 10.63 -11.11 -6.18
CA GLU A 16 10.14 -10.30 -5.06
C GLU A 16 8.92 -10.96 -4.41
N ASP A 17 7.94 -11.42 -5.20
CA ASP A 17 6.74 -12.11 -4.70
C ASP A 17 7.08 -13.27 -3.74
N ILE A 18 8.10 -14.06 -4.09
CA ILE A 18 8.53 -15.23 -3.29
C ILE A 18 9.25 -14.81 -2.01
N ILE A 19 10.05 -13.75 -2.07
CA ILE A 19 10.81 -13.29 -0.90
C ILE A 19 9.87 -12.59 0.08
N GLU A 20 8.88 -11.84 -0.41
CA GLU A 20 7.89 -11.13 0.39
C GLU A 20 6.99 -12.09 1.20
N GLU A 21 6.58 -13.22 0.62
CA GLU A 21 5.82 -14.25 1.34
C GLU A 21 6.62 -14.88 2.50
N LEU A 22 7.95 -14.97 2.36
CA LEU A 22 8.84 -15.57 3.37
C LEU A 22 9.30 -14.58 4.45
N ILE A 23 9.47 -13.30 4.10
CA ILE A 23 10.17 -12.31 4.93
C ILE A 23 9.24 -11.14 5.35
N GLY A 24 8.11 -10.95 4.67
CA GLY A 24 7.25 -9.77 4.79
C GLY A 24 7.66 -8.64 3.84
N GLU A 25 7.09 -7.44 4.03
CA GLU A 25 7.39 -6.24 3.21
C GLU A 25 8.89 -6.06 2.98
N ILE A 26 9.30 -6.03 1.71
CA ILE A 26 10.68 -5.75 1.33
C ILE A 26 10.71 -4.33 0.78
N ASP A 27 11.19 -3.39 1.58
CA ASP A 27 11.53 -2.05 1.10
C ASP A 27 12.66 -2.19 0.05
N ASP A 28 12.40 -1.80 -1.20
CA ASP A 28 13.46 -1.68 -2.20
C ASP A 28 14.44 -0.59 -1.73
N GLU A 29 15.74 -0.74 -2.01
CA GLU A 29 16.79 0.19 -1.60
C GLU A 29 16.54 1.62 -2.15
N TYR A 30 15.69 1.72 -3.18
CA TYR A 30 15.23 2.97 -3.81
C TYR A 30 13.94 3.55 -3.22
N ASP A 31 13.21 2.83 -2.38
CA ASP A 31 12.01 3.32 -1.67
C ASP A 31 12.37 4.20 -0.46
N ARG A 32 13.15 5.24 -0.73
CA ARG A 32 13.29 6.36 0.22
C ARG A 32 12.08 7.28 0.09
N SER A 33 10.95 6.87 0.64
CA SER A 33 9.93 7.83 1.04
C SER A 33 9.94 7.93 2.57
N PRO A 34 10.56 8.96 3.17
CA PRO A 34 10.17 9.29 4.53
C PRO A 34 8.67 9.55 4.50
N ALA A 35 7.90 8.85 5.35
CA ALA A 35 6.47 9.08 5.55
C ALA A 35 6.27 10.56 5.94
N THR A 36 6.15 11.42 4.93
CA THR A 36 6.22 12.86 5.10
C THR A 36 4.87 13.43 4.74
N ILE A 37 4.17 13.90 5.77
CA ILE A 37 2.98 14.71 5.60
C ILE A 37 3.43 16.17 5.57
N GLN A 38 3.37 16.81 4.40
CA GLN A 38 3.80 18.18 4.22
C GLN A 38 2.66 19.08 3.75
N LYS A 39 2.49 20.23 4.41
CA LYS A 39 1.61 21.29 3.93
C LYS A 39 2.32 22.09 2.82
N VAL A 40 1.76 22.08 1.62
CA VAL A 40 2.33 22.77 0.45
C VAL A 40 1.76 24.17 0.31
N ALA A 41 0.45 24.33 0.53
CA ALA A 41 -0.26 25.61 0.46
C ALA A 41 -1.56 25.54 1.30
N PRO A 42 -2.32 26.65 1.47
CA PRO A 42 -3.65 26.58 2.05
C PRO A 42 -4.54 25.58 1.30
N GLY A 43 -5.03 24.54 1.99
CA GLY A 43 -5.86 23.48 1.40
C GLY A 43 -5.11 22.43 0.58
N LEU A 44 -3.77 22.50 0.46
CA LEU A 44 -2.97 21.56 -0.34
C LEU A 44 -1.91 20.86 0.52
N TRP A 45 -1.92 19.53 0.47
CA TRP A 45 -1.03 18.65 1.23
C TRP A 45 -0.40 17.61 0.32
N HIS A 46 0.84 17.24 0.64
CA HIS A 46 1.58 16.15 0.02
C HIS A 46 1.76 15.04 1.06
N PHE A 47 1.47 13.81 0.66
CA PHE A 47 1.59 12.61 1.48
C PHE A 47 2.49 11.60 0.75
N GLY A 48 3.37 10.93 1.47
CA GLY A 48 4.11 9.79 0.92
C GLY A 48 3.18 8.61 0.66
N GLY A 49 3.50 7.76 -0.31
CA GLY A 49 2.66 6.62 -0.73
C GLY A 49 2.32 5.63 0.40
N GLY A 50 3.21 5.47 1.38
CA GLY A 50 2.98 4.66 2.58
C GLY A 50 2.29 5.40 3.74
N THR A 51 1.74 6.61 3.54
CA THR A 51 1.02 7.32 4.60
C THR A 51 -0.32 6.63 4.83
N LEU A 52 -0.51 6.06 6.02
CA LEU A 52 -1.81 5.51 6.43
C LEU A 52 -2.91 6.56 6.31
N TRP A 53 -4.07 6.15 5.79
CA TRP A 53 -5.22 7.04 5.66
C TRP A 53 -5.62 7.66 7.00
N THR A 54 -5.53 6.90 8.10
CA THR A 54 -5.83 7.37 9.46
C THR A 54 -4.93 8.51 9.91
N ASP A 55 -3.66 8.50 9.51
CA ASP A 55 -2.71 9.56 9.81
C ASP A 55 -2.95 10.80 8.95
N ALA A 56 -3.25 10.62 7.66
CA ALA A 56 -3.64 11.70 6.76
C ALA A 56 -4.93 12.40 7.24
N ALA A 57 -5.97 11.63 7.61
CA ALA A 57 -7.24 12.13 8.12
C ALA A 57 -7.08 12.93 9.42
N ARG A 58 -6.19 12.49 10.32
CA ARG A 58 -5.86 13.19 11.56
C ARG A 58 -5.27 14.57 11.30
N VAL A 59 -4.34 14.67 10.35
CA VAL A 59 -3.72 15.95 9.96
C VAL A 59 -4.72 16.87 9.25
N LEU A 60 -5.59 16.31 8.43
CA LEU A 60 -6.64 17.04 7.71
C LEU A 60 -7.83 17.42 8.59
N ARG A 61 -7.90 16.94 9.83
CA ARG A 61 -9.01 17.15 10.79
C ARG A 61 -10.37 16.70 10.23
N ILE A 62 -10.37 15.60 9.50
CA ILE A 62 -11.59 14.95 9.01
C ILE A 62 -12.18 14.17 10.20
N GLN A 63 -13.40 14.50 10.61
CA GLN A 63 -14.04 13.97 11.83
C GLN A 63 -15.05 12.84 11.56
N ASP A 64 -15.48 12.66 10.32
CA ASP A 64 -16.47 11.64 9.94
C ASP A 64 -15.78 10.38 9.43
N TYR A 65 -15.71 9.37 10.30
CA TYR A 65 -15.27 8.02 9.96
C TYR A 65 -16.50 7.11 9.87
N ASP A 66 -17.28 7.26 8.79
CA ASP A 66 -18.46 6.41 8.54
C ASP A 66 -18.51 5.82 7.12
N VAL A 67 -17.38 5.75 6.43
CA VAL A 67 -17.31 5.17 5.08
C VAL A 67 -16.04 4.37 4.86
N LEU A 68 -15.80 3.37 5.71
CA LEU A 68 -15.01 2.21 5.31
C LEU A 68 -15.72 0.97 5.89
N PRO A 69 -16.21 0.05 5.06
CA PRO A 69 -16.73 -1.21 5.57
C PRO A 69 -15.62 -1.89 6.38
N ALA A 70 -15.98 -2.42 7.54
CA ALA A 70 -15.07 -2.87 8.59
C ALA A 70 -14.19 -4.09 8.20
N ASP A 71 -14.21 -4.48 6.94
CA ASP A 71 -13.57 -5.66 6.37
C ASP A 71 -12.43 -5.34 5.39
N HIS A 72 -12.14 -4.06 5.12
CA HIS A 72 -10.98 -3.70 4.33
C HIS A 72 -9.84 -3.24 5.25
N ASP A 73 -8.87 -4.15 5.47
CA ASP A 73 -7.61 -3.77 6.08
C ASP A 73 -6.95 -2.72 5.18
N LEU A 74 -6.83 -1.49 5.69
CA LEU A 74 -6.20 -0.36 5.00
C LEU A 74 -4.74 -0.22 5.42
N ASP A 75 -4.14 -1.29 5.93
CA ASP A 75 -2.71 -1.39 6.21
C ASP A 75 -1.90 -1.75 4.95
N GLY A 76 -2.56 -1.87 3.80
CA GLY A 76 -1.93 -2.21 2.52
C GLY A 76 -1.76 -3.71 2.31
N ARG A 77 -2.17 -4.55 3.26
CA ARG A 77 -2.21 -5.99 3.06
C ARG A 77 -3.43 -6.34 2.22
N TYR A 78 -3.18 -6.78 1.00
CA TYR A 78 -4.17 -7.56 0.28
C TYR A 78 -4.30 -8.90 0.99
N ASP A 79 -5.41 -9.11 1.71
CA ASP A 79 -5.79 -10.45 2.16
C ASP A 79 -5.97 -11.36 0.92
N LEU A 80 -5.04 -12.30 0.74
CA LEU A 80 -5.10 -13.39 -0.23
C LEU A 80 -5.70 -14.66 0.39
#